data_AF-A0A351NXH1-F1
#
_entry.id   AF-A0A351NXH1-F1
#
_cell.length_a   1.000
_cell.length_b   1.000
_cell.length_c   1.000
_cell.angle_alpha   90.00
_cell.angle_beta   90.00
_cell.angle_gamma   90.00
#
_symmetry.space_group_name_H-M   'P 1'
#
loop_
_entity.id
_entity.type
_entity.pdbx_description
1 polymer ?
#
loop_
_entity_poly.entity_id
_entity_poly.type
_entity_poly.pdbx_seq_one_letter_code
_entity_poly.pdbx_strand_id
1 'polypeptide(L)' 'GEYASRVDPAYMQEQIDKTPLGRIANASDVANTVVALSTTVTFNTGCIIPVDGGRPLT' A
#
# COMPACT_ATOMS: atom_id res chain seq x y z
N GLY A 1 -1.11 -9.13 -8.20
CA GLY A 1 -1.92 -9.47 -9.39
C GLY A 1 -1.03 -10.09 -10.44
N GLU A 2 -1.61 -10.61 -11.52
CA GLU A 2 -0.91 -11.31 -12.61
C GLU A 2 0.30 -10.53 -13.16
N TYR A 3 0.20 -9.19 -13.23
CA TYR A 3 1.27 -8.29 -13.65
C TYR A 3 2.50 -8.26 -12.73
N ALA A 4 2.34 -8.51 -11.43
CA ALA A 4 3.44 -8.56 -10.47
C ALA A 4 4.30 -9.83 -10.62
N SER A 5 3.76 -10.88 -11.27
CA SER A 5 4.45 -12.17 -11.44
C SER A 5 5.58 -12.15 -12.47
N ARG A 6 5.67 -11.09 -13.28
CA ARG A 6 6.66 -10.94 -14.37
C ARG A 6 7.68 -9.84 -14.11
N VAL A 7 7.68 -9.28 -12.91
CA VAL A 7 8.59 -8.19 -12.56
C VAL A 7 9.96 -8.77 -12.24
N ASP A 8 11.01 -8.09 -12.69
CA ASP A 8 12.39 -8.42 -12.36
C ASP A 8 12.54 -8.56 -10.82
N PRO A 9 13.03 -9.70 -10.32
CA PRO A 9 13.26 -9.92 -8.89
C PRO A 9 14.11 -8.84 -8.23
N ALA A 10 15.12 -8.30 -8.92
CA ALA A 10 15.97 -7.24 -8.38
C ALA A 10 15.20 -5.94 -8.20
N TYR A 11 14.35 -5.59 -9.17
CA TYR A 11 13.46 -4.44 -9.06
C TYR A 11 12.44 -4.62 -7.94
N MET A 12 11.86 -5.82 -7.77
CA MET A 12 10.94 -6.11 -6.67
C MET A 12 11.62 -5.94 -5.31
N GLN A 13 12.86 -6.42 -5.16
CA GLN A 13 13.61 -6.25 -3.92
C GLN A 13 13.89 -4.78 -3.64
N GLU A 14 14.27 -3.98 -4.64
CA GLU A 14 14.45 -2.54 -4.49
C GLU A 14 13.14 -1.86 -4.02
N GLN A 15 11.99 -2.28 -4.53
CA GLN A 15 10.70 -1.75 -4.08
C GLN A 15 10.42 -2.11 -2.62
N ILE A 16 10.75 -3.33 -2.19
CA ILE A 16 10.61 -3.78 -0.80
C ILE A 16 11.52 -2.96 0.11
N ASP A 17 12.78 -2.76 -0.26
CA ASP A 17 13.77 -2.03 0.54
C ASP A 17 13.38 -0.54 0.71
N LYS A 18 12.68 0.02 -0.29
CA LYS A 18 12.13 1.39 -0.25
C LYS A 18 10.81 1.50 0.52
N THR A 19 10.18 0.39 0.90
CA THR A 19 8.96 0.38 1.72
C THR A 19 9.33 0.06 3.17
N PRO A 20 9.22 1.00 4.13
CA PRO A 20 9.59 0.78 5.53
C PRO A 20 8.94 -0.44 6.20
N LEU A 21 7.73 -0.83 5.80
CA LEU A 21 7.09 -2.06 6.29
C LEU A 21 7.69 -3.37 5.71
N GLY A 22 8.73 -3.28 4.87
CA GLY A 22 9.50 -4.43 4.38
C GLY A 22 8.72 -5.36 3.46
N ARG A 23 7.63 -4.88 2.84
CA ARG A 23 6.81 -5.66 1.91
C ARG A 23 6.05 -4.77 0.94
N ILE A 24 5.69 -5.33 -0.21
CA ILE A 24 4.77 -4.68 -1.15
C ILE A 24 3.34 -4.76 -0.63
N ALA A 25 2.61 -3.66 -0.78
CA ALA A 25 1.18 -3.63 -0.49
C ALA A 25 0.43 -4.62 -1.40
N ASN A 26 -0.56 -5.30 -0.84
CA ASN A 26 -1.46 -6.19 -1.57
C ASN A 26 -2.88 -5.59 -1.61
N ALA A 27 -3.77 -6.21 -2.40
CA ALA A 27 -5.13 -5.72 -2.57
C ALA A 27 -5.92 -5.68 -1.25
N SER A 28 -5.64 -6.60 -0.32
CA SER A 28 -6.30 -6.65 0.97
C SER A 28 -5.91 -5.49 1.87
N ASP A 29 -4.70 -4.94 1.75
CA ASP A 29 -4.30 -3.73 2.50
C ASP A 29 -5.23 -2.56 2.16
N VAL A 30 -5.46 -2.31 0.86
CA VAL A 30 -6.37 -1.26 0.38
C VAL A 30 -7.81 -1.54 0.78
N ALA A 31 -8.28 -2.79 0.58
CA ALA A 31 -9.65 -3.17 0.92
C ALA A 31 -9.97 -2.96 2.41
N ASN A 32 -9.05 -3.37 3.30
CA ASN A 32 -9.22 -3.20 4.73
C ASN A 32 -9.23 -1.72 5.13
N THR A 33 -8.41 -0.87 4.50
CA THR A 33 -8.46 0.58 4.71
C THR A 33 -9.81 1.15 4.30
N VAL A 34 -10.36 0.77 3.14
CA VAL A 34 -11.68 1.23 2.68
C VAL A 34 -12.78 0.80 3.63
N VAL A 35 -12.74 -0.44 4.13
CA VAL A 35 -13.70 -0.91 5.14
C VAL A 35 -13.61 -0.04 6.39
N ALA A 36 -12.41 0.15 6.96
CA ALA A 36 -12.22 0.98 8.14
C ALA A 36 -12.71 2.43 7.96
N LEU A 37 -12.42 3.05 6.80
CA LEU A 37 -12.89 4.40 6.47
C LEU A 37 -14.41 4.48 6.37
N SER A 38 -15.06 3.44 5.82
CA SER A 38 -16.52 3.41 5.66
C SER A 38 -17.28 3.03 6.93
N THR A 39 -16.66 2.31 7.87
CA THR A 39 -17.35 1.80 9.07
C THR A 39 -16.98 2.50 10.37
N THR A 40 -15.77 3.06 10.47
CA THR A 40 -15.19 3.42 11.77
C THR A 40 -14.69 4.87 11.81
N VAL A 41 -14.12 5.37 10.71
CA VAL A 41 -13.56 6.74 10.66
C VAL A 41 -14.64 7.74 10.22
N THR A 42 -15.62 8.00 11.09
CA THR A 42 -16.87 8.72 10.74
C THR A 42 -16.77 10.25 10.69
N PHE A 43 -15.67 10.84 11.17
CA PHE A 43 -15.44 12.28 11.14
C PHE A 43 -14.22 12.65 10.28
N ASN A 44 -14.10 11.98 9.13
CA ASN A 44 -13.06 12.25 8.14
C ASN A 44 -13.67 12.40 6.74
N THR A 45 -13.29 13.46 6.03
CA THR A 45 -13.69 13.71 4.64
C THR A 45 -12.66 14.61 3.96
N GLY A 46 -12.53 14.49 2.63
CA GLY A 46 -11.60 15.30 1.83
C GLY A 46 -10.12 14.99 2.03
N CYS A 47 -9.77 13.93 2.75
CA CYS A 47 -8.38 13.54 3.01
C CYS A 47 -7.84 12.53 1.98
N ILE A 48 -6.54 12.61 1.71
CA ILE A 48 -5.79 11.55 1.02
C ILE A 48 -5.16 10.66 2.09
N ILE A 49 -5.47 9.35 2.06
CA ILE A 49 -4.91 8.37 2.99
C ILE A 49 -3.95 7.46 2.22
N PRO A 50 -2.61 7.55 2.46
CA PRO A 50 -1.66 6.67 1.79
C PRO A 50 -1.77 5.23 2.31
N VAL A 51 -1.72 4.27 1.39
CA VAL A 51 -1.74 2.82 1.67
C VAL A 51 -0.59 2.15 0.92
N ASP A 52 0.65 2.51 1.29
CA ASP A 52 1.87 2.17 0.54
C ASP A 52 2.99 1.58 1.42
N GLY A 53 2.69 1.32 2.70
CA GLY A 53 3.65 0.82 3.67
C GLY A 53 4.71 1.83 4.09
N GLY A 54 4.44 3.14 3.95
CA GLY A 54 5.29 4.22 4.41
C GLY A 54 6.36 4.63 3.39
N ARG A 55 6.15 4.32 2.12
CA ARG A 55 7.14 4.62 1.06
C ARG A 55 7.43 6.13 1.03
N PRO A 56 8.70 6.56 1.14
CA PRO A 56 9.04 7.98 1.13
C PRO A 56 8.61 8.67 -0.17
N LEU A 57 8.13 9.91 -0.06
CA LEU A 57 7.82 10.78 -1.21
C LEU A 57 9.06 11.47 -1.82
N THR A 58 10.25 11.13 -1.31
CA THR A 58 11.54 11.80 -1.57
C THR A 58 12.43 11.00 -2.52
#